data_AF-X8AE90-F1
#
_entry.id   AF-X8AE90-F1
#
_cell.length_a   1.000
_cell.length_b   1.000
_cell.length_c   1.000
_cell.angle_alpha   90.00
_cell.angle_beta   90.00
_cell.angle_gamma   90.00
#
_symmetry.space_group_name_H-M   'P 1'
#
loop_
_entity.id
_entity.type
_entity.pdbx_description
1 polymer ?
#
loop_
_entity_poly.entity_id
_entity_poly.type
_entity_poly.pdbx_seq_one_letter_code
_entity_poly.pdbx_strand_id
1 'polypeptide(L)'
;MPADSTGTATPAPPLGAEYADTASAAYRAALQVVESVEPRIAAATRKELADQRDSLKLIASENYASPAVLLAMGSWLSDKYAEGTVGHRFYAGCQNVDTVESVAAEHARELFGAPYAYVQPHSGIDANLVAYWAILAARVEAPDLAESGVKHVNDLSESDWETLRHKLGGQRLLGMSLDAGATSPTVSGPTSPARCFINAAMAPTRKPGCWITTRSPWPHGNSSR
;
A
#
# COMPACT_ATOMS: atom_id res chain seq x y z
N MET A 1 30.81 -17.50 -14.00
CA MET A 1 31.35 -16.16 -13.73
C MET A 1 31.11 -15.24 -14.93
N PRO A 2 29.89 -14.70 -15.12
CA PRO A 2 29.77 -13.38 -15.73
C PRO A 2 30.34 -12.33 -14.76
N ALA A 3 30.78 -11.18 -15.26
CA ALA A 3 31.28 -10.09 -14.41
C ALA A 3 30.10 -9.31 -13.80
N ASP A 4 30.19 -9.03 -12.50
CA ASP A 4 29.23 -8.19 -11.80
C ASP A 4 29.56 -6.71 -12.06
N SER A 5 28.87 -6.10 -13.02
CA SER A 5 29.07 -4.70 -13.41
C SER A 5 28.40 -3.76 -12.40
N THR A 6 28.99 -3.65 -11.21
CA THR A 6 28.61 -2.72 -10.15
C THR A 6 28.90 -1.27 -10.60
N GLY A 7 27.99 -0.73 -11.42
CA GLY A 7 28.00 0.67 -11.81
C GLY A 7 27.79 1.56 -10.59
N THR A 8 28.86 2.10 -10.04
CA THR A 8 28.80 3.01 -8.89
C THR A 8 28.09 4.30 -9.29
N ALA A 9 26.79 4.39 -8.99
CA ALA A 9 25.99 5.57 -9.21
C ALA A 9 26.68 6.78 -8.54
N THR A 10 27.08 7.76 -9.34
CA THR A 10 27.71 8.97 -8.82
C THR A 10 26.65 9.76 -8.05
N PRO A 11 26.86 10.09 -6.77
CA PRO A 11 25.85 10.79 -5.98
C PRO A 11 25.51 12.13 -6.62
N ALA A 12 24.21 12.40 -6.78
CA ALA A 12 23.73 13.64 -7.36
C ALA A 12 24.27 14.85 -6.56
N PRO A 13 24.60 15.98 -7.22
CA PRO A 13 25.10 17.17 -6.55
C PRO A 13 24.06 17.69 -5.54
N PRO A 14 24.51 18.29 -4.41
CA PRO A 14 23.60 18.79 -3.39
C PRO A 14 22.67 19.86 -3.95
N LEU A 15 21.39 19.78 -3.58
CA LEU A 15 20.33 20.69 -4.05
C LEU A 15 20.60 22.13 -3.58
N GLY A 16 20.98 22.99 -4.52
CA GLY A 16 21.32 24.39 -4.27
C GLY A 16 20.11 25.33 -4.09
N ALA A 17 20.38 26.63 -3.95
CA ALA A 17 19.36 27.66 -3.74
C ALA A 17 18.27 27.66 -4.82
N GLU A 18 18.64 27.44 -6.09
CA GLU A 18 17.72 27.37 -7.23
C GLU A 18 16.61 26.31 -7.05
N TYR A 19 16.93 25.17 -6.43
CA TYR A 19 15.94 24.14 -6.09
C TYR A 19 14.98 24.63 -4.99
N ALA A 20 15.50 25.31 -3.97
CA ALA A 20 14.68 25.83 -2.87
C ALA A 20 13.69 26.90 -3.35
N ASP A 21 14.14 27.82 -4.22
CA ASP A 21 13.29 28.85 -4.82
C ASP A 21 12.24 28.23 -5.76
N THR A 22 12.63 27.26 -6.59
CA THR A 22 11.73 26.54 -7.51
C THR A 22 10.65 25.77 -6.73
N ALA A 23 11.04 25.00 -5.72
CA ALA A 23 10.12 24.26 -4.85
C ALA A 23 9.18 25.19 -4.07
N SER A 24 9.71 26.30 -3.56
CA SER A 24 8.94 27.36 -2.88
C SER A 24 7.90 28.00 -3.79
N ALA A 25 8.24 28.25 -5.06
CA ALA A 25 7.31 28.80 -6.05
C ALA A 25 6.22 27.77 -6.43
N ALA A 26 6.60 26.52 -6.73
CA ALA A 26 5.69 25.45 -7.09
C ALA A 26 4.66 25.16 -5.98
N TYR A 27 5.10 25.06 -4.72
CA TYR A 27 4.21 24.82 -3.58
C TYR A 27 3.22 25.98 -3.35
N ARG A 28 3.67 27.24 -3.53
CA ARG A 28 2.78 28.41 -3.45
C ARG A 28 1.73 28.41 -4.56
N ALA A 29 2.11 28.09 -5.79
CA ALA A 29 1.19 27.99 -6.92
C ALA A 29 0.15 26.87 -6.71
N ALA A 30 0.57 25.69 -6.22
CA ALA A 30 -0.34 24.60 -5.89
C ALA A 30 -1.38 25.00 -4.84
N LEU A 31 -0.98 25.70 -3.77
CA LEU A 31 -1.92 26.21 -2.77
C LEU A 31 -2.87 27.29 -3.30
N GLN A 32 -2.46 28.09 -4.31
CA GLN A 32 -3.37 29.05 -4.96
C GLN A 32 -4.44 28.35 -5.80
N VAL A 33 -4.10 27.23 -6.46
CA VAL A 33 -5.09 26.40 -7.16
C VAL A 33 -6.10 25.82 -6.17
N VAL A 34 -5.63 25.23 -5.05
CA VAL A 34 -6.52 24.73 -3.98
C VAL A 34 -7.40 25.85 -3.41
N GLU A 35 -6.83 27.04 -3.14
CA GLU A 35 -7.56 28.18 -2.57
C GLU A 35 -8.68 28.70 -3.48
N SER A 36 -8.52 28.61 -4.80
CA SER A 36 -9.56 29.03 -5.75
C SER A 36 -10.76 28.07 -5.82
N VAL A 37 -10.63 26.85 -5.27
CA VAL A 37 -11.69 25.84 -5.20
C VAL A 37 -12.25 25.72 -3.78
N GLU A 38 -11.39 25.65 -2.77
CA GLU A 38 -11.76 25.55 -1.35
C GLU A 38 -10.76 26.32 -0.46
N PRO A 39 -11.02 27.60 -0.14
CA PRO A 39 -10.09 28.43 0.60
C PRO A 39 -9.89 27.98 2.05
N ARG A 40 -10.84 27.24 2.66
CA ARG A 40 -10.70 26.74 4.04
C ARG A 40 -9.62 25.66 4.14
N ILE A 41 -9.51 24.80 3.13
CA ILE A 41 -8.47 23.77 3.05
C ILE A 41 -7.10 24.43 2.81
N ALA A 42 -6.98 25.34 1.85
CA ALA A 42 -5.72 26.07 1.64
C ALA A 42 -5.27 26.85 2.89
N ALA A 43 -6.20 27.47 3.62
CA ALA A 43 -5.91 28.13 4.89
C ALA A 43 -5.48 27.15 6.00
N ALA A 44 -6.07 25.95 6.06
CA ALA A 44 -5.66 24.90 7.00
C ALA A 44 -4.26 24.35 6.68
N THR A 45 -3.95 24.06 5.41
CA THR A 45 -2.63 23.57 4.99
C THR A 45 -1.52 24.59 5.26
N ARG A 46 -1.80 25.90 5.15
CA ARG A 46 -0.85 26.96 5.54
C ARG A 46 -0.59 27.00 7.05
N LYS A 47 -1.59 26.69 7.88
CA LYS A 47 -1.43 26.60 9.34
C LYS A 47 -0.60 25.39 9.73
N GLU A 48 -0.94 24.20 9.20
CA GLU A 48 -0.16 22.98 9.39
C GLU A 48 1.34 23.19 9.07
N LEU A 49 1.67 23.89 7.98
CA LEU A 49 3.06 24.21 7.63
C LEU A 49 3.73 25.21 8.60
N ALA A 50 2.98 26.09 9.27
CA ALA A 50 3.50 26.94 10.34
C ALA A 50 3.68 26.13 11.63
N ASP A 51 2.66 25.36 12.03
CA ASP A 51 2.66 24.51 13.22
C ASP A 51 3.83 23.49 13.18
N GLN A 52 4.14 22.92 12.00
CA GLN A 52 5.31 22.04 11.79
C GLN A 52 6.67 22.76 11.85
N ARG A 53 6.73 24.08 11.59
CA ARG A 53 7.96 24.88 11.68
C ARG A 53 8.24 25.35 13.10
N ASP A 54 7.18 25.69 13.82
CA ASP A 54 7.25 26.20 15.19
C ASP A 54 7.34 25.05 16.23
N SER A 55 7.08 23.81 15.83
CA SER A 55 7.13 22.61 16.69
C SER A 55 8.42 21.79 16.55
N LEU A 56 9.03 21.43 17.68
CA LEU A 56 10.08 20.40 17.72
C LEU A 56 9.45 19.00 17.64
N LYS A 57 9.60 18.36 16.48
CA LYS A 57 9.09 17.01 16.20
C LYS A 57 9.92 15.93 16.91
N LEU A 58 9.34 15.27 17.91
CA LEU A 58 9.99 14.24 18.75
C LEU A 58 9.43 12.82 18.59
N ILE A 59 8.43 12.63 17.72
CA ILE A 59 7.83 11.32 17.45
C ILE A 59 8.71 10.58 16.44
N ALA A 60 9.41 9.52 16.89
CA ALA A 60 10.45 8.84 16.11
C ALA A 60 9.98 8.15 14.82
N SER A 61 8.67 7.97 14.62
CA SER A 61 8.07 7.45 13.40
C SER A 61 7.65 8.52 12.39
N GLU A 62 7.77 9.81 12.74
CA GLU A 62 7.45 10.91 11.84
C GLU A 62 8.72 11.55 11.25
N ASN A 63 8.59 12.10 10.05
CA ASN A 63 9.66 12.82 9.36
C ASN A 63 9.05 13.87 8.41
N TYR A 64 9.88 14.68 7.76
CA TYR A 64 9.47 15.64 6.74
C TYR A 64 9.83 15.14 5.34
N ALA A 65 8.82 14.92 4.49
CA ALA A 65 9.04 14.57 3.09
C ALA A 65 9.62 15.77 2.31
N SER A 66 10.46 15.51 1.31
CA SER A 66 11.01 16.58 0.47
C SER A 66 9.92 17.18 -0.44
N PRO A 67 10.04 18.46 -0.83
CA PRO A 67 9.11 19.07 -1.79
C PRO A 67 8.96 18.28 -3.10
N ALA A 68 10.03 17.66 -3.60
CA ALA A 68 9.97 16.80 -4.78
C ALA A 68 9.05 15.58 -4.60
N VAL A 69 9.08 14.92 -3.44
CA VAL A 69 8.18 13.79 -3.12
C VAL A 69 6.73 14.28 -3.01
N LEU A 70 6.50 15.38 -2.30
CA LEU A 70 5.16 15.96 -2.14
C LEU A 70 4.54 16.40 -3.48
N LEU A 71 5.34 16.97 -4.39
CA LEU A 71 4.90 17.36 -5.73
C LEU A 71 4.65 16.14 -6.63
N ALA A 72 5.46 15.08 -6.53
CA ALA A 72 5.26 13.85 -7.29
C ALA A 72 3.94 13.14 -6.93
N MET A 73 3.54 13.15 -5.65
CA MET A 73 2.25 12.63 -5.18
C MET A 73 1.04 13.39 -5.74
N GLY A 74 1.22 14.66 -6.14
CA GLY A 74 0.17 15.50 -6.73
C GLY A 74 0.13 15.48 -8.27
N SER A 75 0.70 14.45 -8.91
CA SER A 75 0.79 14.33 -10.37
C SER A 75 -0.25 13.39 -10.97
N TRP A 76 -0.56 13.54 -12.26
CA TRP A 76 -1.49 12.70 -13.03
C TRP A 76 -1.20 11.18 -13.06
N LEU A 77 -0.12 10.72 -12.40
CA LEU A 77 0.05 9.30 -12.09
C LEU A 77 -1.09 8.78 -11.18
N SER A 78 -1.70 9.64 -10.36
CA SER A 78 -2.91 9.32 -9.57
C SER A 78 -4.09 8.86 -10.41
N ASP A 79 -4.20 9.37 -11.65
CA ASP A 79 -5.36 9.17 -12.51
C ASP A 79 -5.23 7.89 -13.35
N LYS A 80 -4.07 7.21 -13.29
CA LYS A 80 -3.74 6.08 -14.14
C LYS A 80 -3.88 4.74 -13.43
N TYR A 81 -4.97 4.04 -13.74
CA TYR A 81 -5.15 2.62 -13.40
C TYR A 81 -4.14 1.74 -14.16
N ALA A 82 -3.39 0.92 -13.42
CA ALA A 82 -2.22 0.16 -13.91
C ALA A 82 -2.05 -1.21 -13.22
N GLU A 83 -3.17 -1.93 -12.99
CA GLU A 83 -3.17 -3.26 -12.37
C GLU A 83 -2.22 -4.25 -13.07
N GLY A 84 -1.64 -5.15 -12.28
CA GLY A 84 -0.57 -6.07 -12.69
C GLY A 84 0.82 -5.53 -12.31
N THR A 85 1.86 -6.06 -12.93
CA THR A 85 3.26 -5.65 -12.70
C THR A 85 3.92 -5.17 -13.98
N VAL A 86 5.13 -4.61 -13.89
CA VAL A 86 5.95 -4.21 -15.06
C VAL A 86 6.03 -5.35 -16.08
N GLY A 87 5.62 -5.08 -17.32
CA GLY A 87 5.56 -6.07 -18.42
C GLY A 87 4.35 -7.02 -18.39
N HIS A 88 3.59 -7.06 -17.29
CA HIS A 88 2.43 -7.93 -17.08
C HIS A 88 1.23 -7.12 -16.54
N ARG A 89 0.85 -6.05 -17.25
CA ARG A 89 -0.30 -5.20 -16.93
C ARG A 89 -1.59 -5.72 -17.55
N PHE A 90 -2.71 -5.57 -16.85
CA PHE A 90 -4.04 -5.90 -17.38
C PHE A 90 -4.58 -4.83 -18.35
N TYR A 91 -4.07 -3.59 -18.26
CA TYR A 91 -4.51 -2.47 -19.11
C TYR A 91 -3.37 -1.88 -19.96
N ALA A 92 -3.74 -1.35 -21.12
CA ALA A 92 -2.83 -0.64 -22.02
C ALA A 92 -2.42 0.76 -21.48
N GLY A 93 -1.38 1.34 -22.09
CA GLY A 93 -0.95 2.72 -21.82
C GLY A 93 -0.19 2.91 -20.50
N CYS A 94 0.44 1.84 -19.98
CA CYS A 94 1.10 1.86 -18.66
C CYS A 94 2.61 2.17 -18.70
N GLN A 95 3.20 2.43 -19.88
CA GLN A 95 4.66 2.52 -20.06
C GLN A 95 5.36 3.55 -19.14
N ASN A 96 4.70 4.67 -18.87
CA ASN A 96 5.23 5.70 -17.97
C ASN A 96 5.17 5.26 -16.49
N VAL A 97 4.14 4.50 -16.11
CA VAL A 97 4.02 3.88 -14.77
C VAL A 97 5.04 2.75 -14.63
N ASP A 98 5.22 1.93 -15.67
CA ASP A 98 6.25 0.89 -15.73
C ASP A 98 7.65 1.45 -15.52
N THR A 99 7.94 2.63 -16.08
CA THR A 99 9.20 3.35 -15.89
C THR A 99 9.37 3.76 -14.41
N VAL A 100 8.35 4.39 -13.81
CA VAL A 100 8.40 4.84 -12.40
C VAL A 100 8.51 3.65 -11.43
N GLU A 101 7.75 2.58 -11.65
CA GLU A 101 7.79 1.36 -10.82
C GLU A 101 9.15 0.65 -10.93
N SER A 102 9.73 0.60 -12.14
CA SER A 102 11.07 0.02 -12.36
C SER A 102 12.16 0.80 -11.62
N VAL A 103 12.17 2.13 -11.74
CA VAL A 103 13.17 2.99 -11.07
C VAL A 103 13.00 2.94 -9.54
N ALA A 104 11.78 2.90 -9.03
CA ALA A 104 11.54 2.72 -7.59
C ALA A 104 12.04 1.34 -7.09
N ALA A 105 11.83 0.27 -7.85
CA ALA A 105 12.33 -1.06 -7.53
C ALA A 105 13.85 -1.21 -7.75
N GLU A 106 14.46 -0.39 -8.61
CA GLU A 106 15.91 -0.26 -8.78
C GLU A 106 16.53 0.36 -7.53
N HIS A 107 16.15 1.58 -7.17
CA HIS A 107 16.68 2.28 -6.00
C HIS A 107 16.43 1.52 -4.68
N ALA A 108 15.30 0.82 -4.55
CA ALA A 108 15.06 -0.04 -3.38
C ALA A 108 16.02 -1.24 -3.31
N ARG A 109 16.38 -1.85 -4.44
CA ARG A 109 17.38 -2.94 -4.50
C ARG A 109 18.78 -2.42 -4.19
N GLU A 110 19.16 -1.29 -4.78
CA GLU A 110 20.45 -0.63 -4.54
C GLU A 110 20.63 -0.25 -3.06
N LEU A 111 19.64 0.42 -2.47
CA LEU A 111 19.69 0.93 -1.10
C LEU A 111 19.80 -0.18 -0.03
N PHE A 112 19.13 -1.31 -0.26
CA PHE A 112 19.07 -2.42 0.71
C PHE A 112 19.93 -3.64 0.34
N GLY A 113 20.67 -3.60 -0.78
CA GLY A 113 21.44 -4.75 -1.29
C GLY A 113 20.58 -5.96 -1.65
N ALA A 114 19.32 -5.73 -2.03
CA ALA A 114 18.33 -6.78 -2.23
C ALA A 114 18.28 -7.27 -3.70
N PRO A 115 18.09 -8.58 -3.96
CA PRO A 115 17.97 -9.09 -5.34
C PRO A 115 16.65 -8.66 -6.01
N TYR A 116 15.60 -8.45 -5.21
CA TYR A 116 14.25 -8.07 -5.65
C TYR A 116 13.68 -7.02 -4.69
N ALA A 117 12.83 -6.13 -5.20
CA ALA A 117 12.03 -5.21 -4.40
C ALA A 117 10.60 -5.15 -4.98
N TYR A 118 9.60 -5.04 -4.10
CA TYR A 118 8.19 -4.90 -4.46
C TYR A 118 7.65 -3.60 -3.88
N VAL A 119 7.30 -2.65 -4.75
CA VAL A 119 7.08 -1.24 -4.39
C VAL A 119 5.61 -0.80 -4.51
N GLN A 120 4.70 -1.72 -4.78
CA GLN A 120 3.25 -1.46 -4.87
C GLN A 120 2.48 -1.38 -3.52
N PRO A 121 2.93 -1.94 -2.36
CA PRO A 121 2.14 -1.85 -1.12
C PRO A 121 1.95 -0.41 -0.63
N HIS A 122 0.69 -0.01 -0.41
CA HIS A 122 0.34 1.36 -0.01
C HIS A 122 0.83 1.75 1.40
N SER A 123 1.02 0.77 2.30
CA SER A 123 1.52 0.98 3.65
C SER A 123 2.34 -0.20 4.16
N GLY A 124 3.02 -0.01 5.30
CA GLY A 124 3.73 -1.09 6.00
C GLY A 124 2.80 -2.20 6.53
N ILE A 125 1.50 -1.95 6.70
CA ILE A 125 0.53 -3.01 7.06
C ILE A 125 0.27 -3.90 5.84
N ASP A 126 0.09 -3.29 4.66
CA ASP A 126 -0.13 -4.02 3.41
C ASP A 126 1.11 -4.82 3.01
N ALA A 127 2.31 -4.25 3.19
CA ALA A 127 3.57 -4.94 2.96
C ALA A 127 3.73 -6.19 3.85
N ASN A 128 3.38 -6.08 5.13
CA ASN A 128 3.37 -7.23 6.05
C ASN A 128 2.32 -8.28 5.64
N LEU A 129 1.11 -7.85 5.26
CA LEU A 129 0.05 -8.76 4.81
C LEU A 129 0.47 -9.53 3.54
N VAL A 130 1.05 -8.85 2.55
CA VAL A 130 1.58 -9.46 1.32
C VAL A 130 2.74 -10.42 1.64
N ALA A 131 3.65 -10.05 2.55
CA ALA A 131 4.76 -10.92 2.95
C ALA A 131 4.28 -12.20 3.64
N TYR A 132 3.32 -12.10 4.58
CA TYR A 132 2.70 -13.27 5.19
C TYR A 132 1.94 -14.11 4.15
N TRP A 133 1.18 -13.48 3.25
CA TRP A 133 0.44 -14.16 2.19
C TRP A 133 1.38 -14.96 1.28
N ALA A 134 2.47 -14.36 0.80
CA ALA A 134 3.44 -15.02 -0.06
C ALA A 134 4.08 -16.24 0.61
N ILE A 135 4.38 -16.15 1.92
CA ILE A 135 4.90 -17.27 2.70
C ILE A 135 3.84 -18.38 2.84
N LEU A 136 2.60 -18.02 3.19
CA LEU A 136 1.50 -18.97 3.40
C LEU A 136 1.11 -19.69 2.09
N ALA A 137 1.03 -18.96 0.99
CA ALA A 137 0.80 -19.53 -0.34
C ALA A 137 1.91 -20.51 -0.74
N ALA A 138 3.18 -20.15 -0.52
CA ALA A 138 4.34 -20.99 -0.88
C ALA A 138 4.61 -22.16 0.09
N ARG A 139 4.08 -22.14 1.33
CA ARG A 139 4.38 -23.13 2.38
C ARG A 139 3.20 -23.99 2.82
N VAL A 140 1.97 -23.58 2.53
CA VAL A 140 0.74 -24.28 2.91
C VAL A 140 -0.07 -24.58 1.64
N GLU A 141 -0.54 -23.53 0.96
CA GLU A 141 -1.46 -23.66 -0.17
C GLU A 141 -0.86 -24.46 -1.34
N ALA A 142 0.33 -24.12 -1.84
CA ALA A 142 0.92 -24.80 -2.98
C ALA A 142 1.21 -26.31 -2.73
N PRO A 143 1.74 -26.73 -1.56
CA PRO A 143 1.77 -28.13 -1.17
C PRO A 143 0.39 -28.81 -1.12
N ASP A 144 -0.61 -28.19 -0.48
CA ASP A 144 -1.96 -28.77 -0.32
C ASP A 144 -2.71 -28.91 -1.66
N LEU A 145 -2.55 -27.95 -2.58
CA LEU A 145 -3.07 -28.03 -3.95
C LEU A 145 -2.37 -29.11 -4.78
N ALA A 146 -1.05 -29.30 -4.57
CA ALA A 146 -0.29 -30.36 -5.23
C ALA A 146 -0.65 -31.76 -4.71
N GLU A 147 -0.88 -31.93 -3.39
CA GLU A 147 -1.47 -33.16 -2.82
C GLU A 147 -2.84 -33.48 -3.45
N SER A 148 -3.63 -32.45 -3.74
CA SER A 148 -4.98 -32.55 -4.34
C SER A 148 -4.99 -32.60 -5.87
N GLY A 149 -3.84 -32.47 -6.54
CA GLY A 149 -3.72 -32.52 -8.01
C GLY A 149 -4.31 -31.33 -8.79
N VAL A 150 -4.61 -30.21 -8.12
CA VAL A 150 -5.25 -29.02 -8.71
C VAL A 150 -4.31 -27.81 -8.80
N LYS A 151 -4.73 -26.71 -9.45
CA LYS A 151 -3.91 -25.50 -9.61
C LYS A 151 -4.36 -24.33 -8.75
N HIS A 152 -5.65 -24.22 -8.45
CA HIS A 152 -6.22 -23.12 -7.68
C HIS A 152 -7.17 -23.65 -6.59
N VAL A 153 -7.31 -22.92 -5.48
CA VAL A 153 -8.22 -23.29 -4.37
C VAL A 153 -9.69 -23.39 -4.83
N ASN A 154 -10.05 -22.64 -5.87
CA ASN A 154 -11.37 -22.69 -6.51
C ASN A 154 -11.61 -24.01 -7.28
N ASP A 155 -10.57 -24.75 -7.67
CA ASP A 155 -10.67 -26.02 -8.42
C ASP A 155 -10.91 -27.25 -7.50
N LEU A 156 -10.63 -27.14 -6.20
CA LEU A 156 -10.76 -28.26 -5.24
C LEU A 156 -12.20 -28.82 -5.20
N SER A 157 -12.38 -30.13 -4.96
CA SER A 157 -13.72 -30.63 -4.65
C SER A 157 -14.22 -30.08 -3.30
N GLU A 158 -15.52 -30.19 -3.03
CA GLU A 158 -16.06 -29.80 -1.73
C GLU A 158 -15.48 -30.66 -0.59
N SER A 159 -15.25 -31.96 -0.83
CA SER A 159 -14.59 -32.88 0.10
C SER A 159 -13.13 -32.52 0.38
N ASP A 160 -12.37 -32.10 -0.64
CA ASP A 160 -10.96 -31.70 -0.45
C ASP A 160 -10.89 -30.36 0.29
N TRP A 161 -11.80 -29.44 -0.03
CA TRP A 161 -11.95 -28.16 0.67
C TRP A 161 -12.35 -28.33 2.14
N GLU A 162 -13.25 -29.25 2.47
CA GLU A 162 -13.54 -29.62 3.87
C GLU A 162 -12.30 -30.22 4.55
N THR A 163 -11.63 -31.17 3.91
CA THR A 163 -10.44 -31.86 4.45
C THR A 163 -9.31 -30.86 4.74
N LEU A 164 -9.03 -29.96 3.81
CA LEU A 164 -8.02 -28.90 3.95
C LEU A 164 -8.40 -27.89 5.04
N ARG A 165 -9.68 -27.50 5.13
CA ARG A 165 -10.15 -26.62 6.22
C ARG A 165 -10.02 -27.30 7.58
N HIS A 166 -10.26 -28.61 7.67
CA HIS A 166 -10.05 -29.39 8.89
C HIS A 166 -8.56 -29.52 9.25
N LYS A 167 -7.66 -29.76 8.26
CA LYS A 167 -6.18 -29.72 8.39
C LYS A 167 -5.72 -28.39 8.99
N LEU A 168 -6.42 -27.30 8.66
CA LEU A 168 -6.15 -25.92 9.10
C LEU A 168 -7.03 -25.45 10.28
N GLY A 169 -7.64 -26.36 11.04
CA GLY A 169 -8.33 -26.03 12.29
C GLY A 169 -9.69 -25.35 12.16
N GLY A 170 -10.35 -25.48 11.00
CA GLY A 170 -11.73 -25.03 10.78
C GLY A 170 -11.90 -23.53 10.51
N GLN A 171 -10.82 -22.80 10.24
CA GLN A 171 -10.88 -21.35 10.03
C GLN A 171 -11.74 -20.96 8.80
N ARG A 172 -12.45 -19.84 8.94
CA ARG A 172 -13.22 -19.17 7.86
C ARG A 172 -12.57 -17.83 7.58
N LEU A 173 -12.45 -17.44 6.31
CA LEU A 173 -11.55 -16.36 5.94
C LEU A 173 -12.02 -15.50 4.75
N LEU A 174 -11.57 -14.24 4.76
CA LEU A 174 -11.52 -13.34 3.60
C LEU A 174 -10.11 -13.39 2.99
N GLY A 175 -9.98 -13.25 1.68
CA GLY A 175 -8.69 -13.30 1.02
C GLY A 175 -8.68 -12.74 -0.40
N MET A 176 -7.49 -12.61 -0.97
CA MET A 176 -7.24 -11.91 -2.23
C MET A 176 -7.42 -12.85 -3.45
N SER A 177 -8.65 -13.31 -3.68
CA SER A 177 -9.03 -13.86 -4.99
C SER A 177 -9.25 -12.70 -5.97
N LEU A 178 -8.50 -12.68 -7.07
CA LEU A 178 -8.69 -11.69 -8.14
C LEU A 178 -10.08 -11.84 -8.80
N ASP A 179 -10.62 -13.06 -8.82
CA ASP A 179 -11.97 -13.37 -9.32
C ASP A 179 -13.07 -12.61 -8.54
N ALA A 180 -12.81 -12.25 -7.28
CA ALA A 180 -13.73 -11.47 -6.45
C ALA A 180 -13.69 -9.95 -6.73
N GLY A 181 -12.72 -9.44 -7.49
CA GLY A 181 -12.59 -8.02 -7.84
C GLY A 181 -13.33 -7.60 -9.12
N ALA A 182 -13.63 -8.53 -10.01
CA ALA A 182 -14.10 -8.22 -11.37
C ALA A 182 -15.63 -8.11 -11.49
N THR A 183 -16.20 -6.92 -11.25
CA THR A 183 -17.59 -6.59 -11.60
C THR A 183 -17.78 -6.40 -13.12
N SER A 184 -17.56 -7.46 -13.88
CA SER A 184 -17.95 -7.54 -15.30
C SER A 184 -19.45 -7.88 -15.43
N PRO A 185 -20.25 -7.16 -16.24
CA PRO A 185 -21.72 -7.32 -16.22
C PRO A 185 -22.28 -8.65 -16.76
N THR A 186 -21.46 -9.56 -17.28
CA THR A 186 -21.91 -10.73 -18.05
C THR A 186 -21.18 -12.03 -17.70
N VAL A 187 -21.37 -12.52 -16.47
CA VAL A 187 -21.11 -13.93 -16.11
C VAL A 187 -22.33 -14.50 -15.39
N SER A 188 -23.23 -15.14 -16.15
CA SER A 188 -24.38 -15.87 -15.60
C SER A 188 -23.97 -17.29 -15.17
N GLY A 189 -23.21 -17.38 -14.08
CA GLY A 189 -22.83 -18.63 -13.43
C GLY A 189 -23.26 -18.68 -11.96
N PRO A 190 -23.38 -19.87 -11.35
CA PRO A 190 -23.66 -19.97 -9.92
C PRO A 190 -22.52 -19.35 -9.12
N THR A 191 -22.85 -18.44 -8.20
CA THR A 191 -21.88 -17.76 -7.33
C THR A 191 -21.30 -18.73 -6.31
N SER A 192 -20.23 -19.43 -6.69
CA SER A 192 -19.45 -20.25 -5.77
C SER A 192 -18.86 -19.36 -4.67
N PRO A 193 -19.00 -19.71 -3.37
CA PRO A 193 -18.45 -18.90 -2.29
C PRO A 193 -16.91 -18.94 -2.36
N ALA A 194 -16.30 -17.77 -2.60
CA ALA A 194 -14.85 -17.64 -2.80
C ALA A 194 -14.04 -18.26 -1.65
N ARG A 195 -13.02 -19.06 -2.00
CA ARG A 195 -12.19 -19.83 -1.06
C ARG A 195 -10.84 -19.15 -0.84
N CYS A 196 -10.37 -19.06 0.41
CA CYS A 196 -9.28 -18.14 0.82
C CYS A 196 -8.48 -18.62 2.06
N PHE A 197 -7.18 -18.26 2.14
CA PHE A 197 -6.18 -18.59 3.21
C PHE A 197 -5.29 -17.37 3.52
N ILE A 198 -4.73 -17.06 4.69
CA ILE A 198 -4.88 -17.46 6.12
C ILE A 198 -4.56 -16.19 6.97
N ASN A 199 -5.16 -16.00 8.15
CA ASN A 199 -4.80 -14.90 9.08
C ASN A 199 -3.93 -15.40 10.25
N ALA A 200 -2.81 -14.73 10.52
CA ALA A 200 -1.87 -15.09 11.58
C ALA A 200 -2.25 -14.46 12.93
N ALA A 201 -2.73 -15.27 13.87
CA ALA A 201 -3.03 -14.84 15.23
C ALA A 201 -1.76 -14.60 16.07
N MET A 202 -1.11 -13.44 15.90
CA MET A 202 -0.18 -12.91 16.90
C MET A 202 -0.94 -12.50 18.17
N ALA A 203 -1.25 -13.48 19.02
CA ALA A 203 -1.83 -13.27 20.34
C ALA A 203 -0.70 -13.18 21.39
N PRO A 204 -0.26 -11.98 21.82
CA PRO A 204 0.63 -11.86 22.96
C PRO A 204 -0.07 -12.40 24.21
N THR A 205 0.62 -13.28 24.96
CA THR A 205 0.04 -13.95 26.12
C THR A 205 -0.28 -12.96 27.24
N ARG A 206 -1.57 -12.83 27.58
CA ARG A 206 -2.17 -12.25 28.79
C ARG A 206 -1.34 -11.16 29.52
N LYS A 207 -1.71 -9.90 29.28
CA LYS A 207 -1.83 -8.91 30.38
C LYS A 207 -3.22 -8.26 30.34
N PRO A 208 -3.93 -8.13 31.48
CA PRO A 208 -5.24 -7.50 31.52
C PRO A 208 -5.11 -5.97 31.58
N GLY A 209 -6.03 -5.27 30.90
CA GLY A 209 -6.32 -3.86 31.15
C GLY A 209 -5.79 -2.86 30.13
N CYS A 210 -6.55 -2.64 29.05
CA CYS A 210 -6.86 -1.28 28.61
C CYS A 210 -8.18 -1.29 27.81
N TRP A 211 -9.28 -0.88 28.45
CA TRP A 211 -10.55 -0.58 27.76
C TRP A 211 -10.61 0.93 27.51
N ILE A 212 -10.44 1.37 26.26
CA ILE A 212 -10.73 2.75 25.85
C ILE A 212 -11.64 2.71 24.63
N THR A 213 -12.95 2.61 24.89
CA THR A 213 -13.99 2.88 23.90
C THR A 213 -14.45 4.33 24.07
N THR A 214 -13.82 5.27 23.36
CA THR A 214 -14.20 6.69 23.34
C THR A 214 -15.46 6.94 22.50
N ARG A 215 -16.60 6.38 22.93
CA ARG A 215 -17.90 6.94 22.59
C ARG A 215 -18.08 8.24 23.39
N SER A 216 -17.80 9.37 22.76
CA SER A 216 -18.13 10.70 23.29
C SER A 216 -19.54 11.10 22.84
N PRO A 217 -20.57 11.04 23.70
CA PRO A 217 -21.87 11.62 23.37
C PRO A 217 -21.77 13.15 23.47
N TRP A 218 -22.10 13.85 22.38
CA TRP A 218 -22.31 15.30 22.42
C TRP A 218 -23.73 15.60 22.95
N PRO A 219 -23.89 16.32 24.07
CA PRO A 219 -25.16 16.92 24.42
C PRO A 219 -25.32 18.28 23.73
N HIS A 220 -26.45 18.51 23.07
CA HIS A 220 -26.86 19.87 22.71
C HIS A 220 -27.26 20.65 23.98
N GLY A 221 -26.79 21.90 24.11
CA GLY A 221 -27.13 22.82 25.18
C GLY A 221 -27.01 24.26 24.69
N ASN A 222 -27.87 25.17 25.13
CA ASN A 222 -28.10 26.46 24.47
C ASN A 222 -28.16 27.64 25.46
N SER A 223 -27.69 28.81 24.98
CA SER A 223 -28.02 30.18 25.41
C SER A 223 -27.61 30.69 26.80
N SER A 224 -27.14 31.94 26.81
CA SER A 224 -26.86 32.84 27.96
C SER A 224 -25.69 32.43 28.88
N ARG A 225 -24.90 33.37 29.43
CA ARG A 225 -25.01 34.84 29.44
C ARG A 225 -23.77 35.50 28.88
#